data_AF-A0A5D3FGC0-F1
#
_entry.id   AF-A0A5D3FGC0-F1
#
_cell.length_a   1.000
_cell.length_b   1.000
_cell.length_c   1.000
_cell.angle_alpha   90.00
_cell.angle_beta   90.00
_cell.angle_gamma   90.00
#
_symmetry.space_group_name_H-M   'P 1'
#
loop_
_entity.id
_entity.type
_entity.pdbx_description
1 polymer ?
#
loop_
_entity_poly.entity_id
_entity_poly.type
_entity_poly.pdbx_seq_one_letter_code
_entity_poly.pdbx_strand_id
1 'polypeptide(L)'
;MRKAVTASAACLSALALTTGMAQAAVNDPPPPGKITLEVLTVNGSGCRAGTAAVAPAADNTAFTVTYSDYLAQAGGKSKPTDMRKNCQLSLGVHIPQGFTYAIASADYRGYANLADGASGLERASYYHQGQSQTAAVSHTIKGKYEDNWQFTDSTPVGALVWKPCGEDRNFNINTELRVDKGTSDPDETSFLSFDSADGGVKTIYHFAWKKCPARH
;
A
#
# COMPACT_ATOMS: atom_id res chain seq x y z
N MET A 1 74.59 -30.87 -37.99
CA MET A 1 73.12 -30.82 -38.21
C MET A 1 72.45 -31.61 -37.09
N ARG A 2 71.88 -30.92 -36.09
CA ARG A 2 71.18 -31.52 -34.95
C ARG A 2 69.92 -30.70 -34.66
N LYS A 3 68.92 -31.40 -34.12
CA LYS A 3 67.71 -30.95 -33.37
C LYS A 3 66.44 -30.82 -34.21
N ALA A 4 65.26 -31.17 -33.72
CA ALA A 4 64.86 -31.87 -32.50
C ALA A 4 63.40 -32.30 -32.63
N VAL A 5 63.05 -33.32 -31.84
CA VAL A 5 61.75 -33.96 -31.67
C VAL A 5 60.72 -33.01 -31.05
N THR A 6 59.48 -33.16 -31.49
CA THR A 6 58.24 -32.48 -31.08
C THR A 6 57.84 -32.79 -29.64
N ALA A 7 57.34 -31.79 -28.92
CA ALA A 7 56.63 -31.97 -27.65
C ALA A 7 55.33 -31.17 -27.67
N SER A 8 54.21 -31.88 -27.66
CA SER A 8 52.85 -31.33 -27.58
C SER A 8 52.50 -31.05 -26.12
N ALA A 9 52.19 -29.80 -25.77
CA ALA A 9 51.68 -29.43 -24.45
C ALA A 9 50.14 -29.45 -24.44
N ALA A 10 49.56 -30.28 -23.58
CA ALA A 10 48.12 -30.40 -23.39
C ALA A 10 47.57 -29.23 -22.55
N CYS A 11 46.54 -28.54 -23.06
CA CYS A 11 45.78 -27.53 -22.32
C CYS A 11 44.77 -28.21 -21.39
N LEU A 12 44.93 -28.03 -20.07
CA LEU A 12 43.92 -28.38 -19.06
C LEU A 12 43.02 -27.16 -18.83
N SER A 13 41.83 -27.16 -19.42
CA SER A 13 40.80 -26.15 -19.17
C SER A 13 40.02 -26.52 -17.90
N ALA A 14 40.22 -25.76 -16.82
CA ALA A 14 39.41 -25.86 -15.61
C ALA A 14 38.01 -25.28 -15.86
N LEU A 15 36.97 -26.13 -15.83
CA LEU A 15 35.58 -25.67 -15.79
C LEU A 15 35.26 -25.16 -14.37
N ALA A 16 35.17 -23.83 -14.22
CA ALA A 16 34.57 -23.22 -13.04
C ALA A 16 33.05 -23.38 -13.12
N LEU A 17 32.48 -24.22 -12.25
CA LEU A 17 31.04 -24.28 -12.01
C LEU A 17 30.62 -23.04 -11.23
N THR A 18 30.14 -22.01 -11.92
CA THR A 18 29.42 -20.91 -11.29
C THR A 18 28.03 -21.42 -10.91
N THR A 19 27.86 -21.81 -9.66
CA THR A 19 26.52 -21.97 -9.08
C THR A 19 25.89 -20.59 -8.98
N GLY A 20 25.07 -20.25 -9.97
CA GLY A 20 24.18 -19.10 -9.86
C GLY A 20 23.27 -19.31 -8.67
N MET A 21 23.46 -18.54 -7.60
CA MET A 21 22.43 -18.39 -6.58
C MET A 21 21.21 -17.82 -7.30
N ALA A 22 20.18 -18.64 -7.47
CA ALA A 22 18.89 -18.15 -7.92
C ALA A 22 18.41 -17.16 -6.86
N GLN A 23 18.48 -15.86 -7.18
CA GLN A 23 17.80 -14.83 -6.41
C GLN A 23 16.32 -15.21 -6.43
N ALA A 24 15.77 -15.68 -5.31
CA ALA A 24 14.34 -15.92 -5.21
C ALA A 24 13.63 -14.62 -5.62
N ALA A 25 12.77 -14.69 -6.63
CA ALA A 25 11.94 -13.56 -6.99
C ALA A 25 11.20 -13.12 -5.72
N VAL A 26 11.29 -11.84 -5.36
CA VAL A 26 10.75 -11.36 -4.08
C VAL A 26 9.23 -11.21 -4.10
N ASN A 27 8.60 -11.70 -5.18
CA ASN A 27 7.17 -11.89 -5.33
C ASN A 27 6.96 -13.27 -5.98
N ASP A 28 6.65 -14.27 -5.16
CA ASP A 28 6.10 -15.53 -5.65
C ASP A 28 4.78 -15.25 -6.39
N PRO A 29 4.33 -16.15 -7.29
CA PRO A 29 3.01 -16.02 -7.89
C PRO A 29 1.92 -16.01 -6.81
N PRO A 30 0.78 -15.32 -7.03
CA PRO A 30 -0.34 -15.34 -6.11
C PRO A 30 -0.76 -16.78 -5.77
N PRO A 31 -1.12 -17.05 -4.50
CA PRO A 31 -1.41 -18.39 -4.07
C PRO A 31 -2.68 -18.91 -4.76
N PRO A 32 -2.74 -20.23 -5.05
CA PRO A 32 -3.99 -20.85 -5.48
C PRO A 32 -5.01 -20.84 -4.34
N GLY A 33 -6.30 -20.77 -4.68
CA GLY A 33 -7.39 -20.70 -3.72
C GLY A 33 -7.95 -19.28 -3.57
N LYS A 34 -8.74 -19.06 -2.52
CA LYS A 34 -9.41 -17.77 -2.27
C LYS A 34 -8.82 -17.10 -1.03
N ILE A 35 -8.67 -15.79 -1.11
CA ILE A 35 -8.41 -14.93 0.05
C ILE A 35 -9.77 -14.43 0.56
N THR A 36 -9.93 -14.34 1.87
CA THR A 36 -11.08 -13.64 2.47
C THR A 36 -10.60 -12.50 3.36
N LEU A 37 -11.27 -11.36 3.26
CA LEU A 37 -11.01 -10.19 4.09
C LEU A 37 -12.26 -9.86 4.90
N GLU A 38 -12.05 -9.50 6.16
CA GLU A 38 -13.10 -9.03 7.06
C GLU A 38 -12.65 -7.75 7.75
N VAL A 39 -13.55 -6.79 7.90
CA VAL A 39 -13.33 -5.62 8.74
C VAL A 39 -13.63 -6.01 10.19
N LEU A 40 -12.57 -6.21 10.98
CA LEU A 40 -12.70 -6.60 12.39
C LEU A 40 -12.97 -5.40 13.28
N THR A 41 -12.38 -4.24 12.95
CA THR A 41 -12.57 -3.02 13.71
C THR A 41 -12.40 -1.80 12.84
N VAL A 42 -13.19 -0.76 13.12
CA VAL A 42 -13.13 0.55 12.46
C VAL A 42 -13.09 1.60 13.55
N ASN A 43 -12.15 2.53 13.46
CA ASN A 43 -12.06 3.67 14.37
C ASN A 43 -11.55 4.91 13.64
N GLY A 44 -12.35 5.98 13.61
CA GLY A 44 -11.93 7.24 13.04
C GLY A 44 -13.10 8.12 12.63
N SER A 45 -12.84 9.42 12.51
CA SER A 45 -13.86 10.37 12.08
C SER A 45 -14.14 10.33 10.57
N GLY A 46 -13.27 9.72 9.77
CA GLY A 46 -13.44 9.50 8.33
C GLY A 46 -13.93 8.10 7.95
N CYS A 47 -14.18 7.23 8.93
CA CYS A 47 -14.80 5.94 8.68
C CYS A 47 -15.61 5.54 9.91
N ARG A 48 -16.89 5.90 9.90
CA ARG A 48 -17.82 5.42 10.94
C ARG A 48 -18.13 3.95 10.70
N ALA A 49 -18.64 3.28 11.72
CA ALA A 49 -19.06 1.88 11.58
C ALA A 49 -20.05 1.74 10.41
N GLY A 50 -19.75 0.84 9.47
CA GLY A 50 -20.56 0.63 8.27
C GLY A 50 -20.23 1.53 7.07
N THR A 51 -19.26 2.45 7.18
CA THR A 51 -18.86 3.34 6.06
C THR A 51 -17.54 2.95 5.40
N ALA A 52 -17.01 1.77 5.74
CA ALA A 52 -15.83 1.19 5.12
C ALA A 52 -16.12 -0.26 4.72
N ALA A 53 -15.78 -0.64 3.49
CA ALA A 53 -15.94 -1.99 2.97
C ALA A 53 -14.63 -2.48 2.34
N VAL A 54 -14.40 -3.79 2.41
CA VAL A 54 -13.20 -4.43 1.84
C VAL A 54 -13.58 -5.57 0.90
N ALA A 55 -12.83 -5.74 -0.18
CA ALA A 55 -13.04 -6.85 -1.11
C ALA A 55 -11.72 -7.30 -1.75
N PRO A 56 -11.40 -8.61 -1.75
CA PRO A 56 -10.26 -9.15 -2.49
C PRO A 56 -10.47 -9.07 -4.01
N ALA A 57 -9.39 -8.88 -4.75
CA ALA A 57 -9.38 -9.13 -6.19
C ALA A 57 -9.48 -10.65 -6.46
N ALA A 58 -10.15 -11.02 -7.56
CA ALA A 58 -10.39 -12.43 -7.89
C ALA A 58 -9.10 -13.21 -8.23
N ASP A 59 -8.04 -12.50 -8.61
CA ASP A 59 -6.73 -13.05 -8.99
C ASP A 59 -5.72 -13.04 -7.83
N ASN A 60 -6.16 -12.70 -6.61
CA ASN A 60 -5.34 -12.63 -5.40
C ASN A 60 -4.17 -11.63 -5.48
N THR A 61 -4.18 -10.69 -6.43
CA THR A 61 -3.09 -9.70 -6.58
C THR A 61 -3.26 -8.50 -5.67
N ALA A 62 -4.49 -8.18 -5.27
CA ALA A 62 -4.79 -7.01 -4.48
C ALA A 62 -6.08 -7.19 -3.65
N PHE A 63 -6.37 -6.20 -2.81
CA PHE A 63 -7.70 -5.97 -2.27
C PHE A 63 -8.05 -4.50 -2.36
N THR A 64 -9.34 -4.20 -2.28
CA THR A 64 -9.87 -2.85 -2.30
C THR A 64 -10.42 -2.46 -0.94
N VAL A 65 -10.30 -1.17 -0.61
CA VAL A 65 -11.04 -0.52 0.47
C VAL A 65 -11.87 0.60 -0.14
N THR A 66 -13.15 0.63 0.19
CA THR A 66 -14.08 1.69 -0.22
C THR A 66 -14.56 2.43 1.02
N TYR A 67 -14.58 3.75 0.94
CA TYR A 67 -15.06 4.63 2.01
C TYR A 67 -16.25 5.44 1.50
N SER A 68 -17.32 5.55 2.29
CA SER A 68 -18.54 6.30 1.91
C SER A 68 -18.76 7.57 2.73
N ASP A 69 -17.90 7.87 3.70
CA ASP A 69 -18.03 9.04 4.58
C ASP A 69 -16.66 9.53 5.06
N TYR A 70 -15.82 9.91 4.11
CA TYR A 70 -14.44 10.32 4.37
C TYR A 70 -14.11 11.63 3.64
N LEU A 71 -14.53 12.73 4.24
CA LEU A 71 -14.32 14.09 3.73
C LEU A 71 -13.73 15.00 4.81
N ALA A 72 -12.57 15.58 4.53
CA ALA A 72 -11.98 16.65 5.32
C ALA A 72 -12.22 18.00 4.63
N GLN A 73 -12.52 19.05 5.40
CA GLN A 73 -12.80 20.38 4.87
C GLN A 73 -12.39 21.51 5.81
N ALA A 74 -12.02 22.66 5.25
CA ALA A 74 -11.65 23.86 5.96
C ALA A 74 -12.15 25.12 5.23
N GLY A 75 -12.30 26.22 5.98
CA GLY A 75 -12.87 27.47 5.45
C GLY A 75 -14.40 27.45 5.38
N GLY A 76 -14.99 28.58 5.00
CA GLY A 76 -16.43 28.83 5.01
C GLY A 76 -17.07 28.51 6.37
N LYS A 77 -18.10 27.65 6.36
CA LYS A 77 -18.83 27.24 7.57
C LYS A 77 -18.27 25.98 8.26
N SER A 78 -17.08 25.52 7.85
CA SER A 78 -16.46 24.30 8.39
C SER A 78 -16.13 24.45 9.87
N LYS A 79 -16.32 23.38 10.66
CA LYS A 79 -15.90 23.37 12.06
C LYS A 79 -14.40 23.11 12.16
N PRO A 80 -13.73 23.54 13.25
CA PRO A 80 -12.31 23.22 13.46
C PRO A 80 -11.98 21.73 13.40
N THR A 81 -12.93 20.85 13.72
CA THR A 81 -12.75 19.38 13.67
C THR A 81 -12.93 18.77 12.27
N ASP A 82 -13.40 19.55 11.29
CA ASP A 82 -13.63 19.04 9.94
C ASP A 82 -12.36 19.03 9.09
N MET A 83 -11.36 19.82 9.48
CA MET A 83 -10.09 19.96 8.75
C MET A 83 -9.27 18.67 8.69
N ARG A 84 -9.54 17.71 9.58
CA ARG A 84 -8.81 16.43 9.66
C ARG A 84 -9.78 15.29 9.89
N LYS A 85 -9.79 14.33 8.96
CA LYS A 85 -10.44 13.04 9.12
C LYS A 85 -9.39 11.95 9.09
N ASN A 86 -9.57 10.93 9.92
CA ASN A 86 -8.70 9.76 9.92
C ASN A 86 -9.53 8.48 9.91
N CYS A 87 -8.90 7.39 9.50
CA CYS A 87 -9.48 6.07 9.58
C CYS A 87 -8.43 5.03 9.97
N GLN A 88 -8.69 4.33 11.08
CA GLN A 88 -7.96 3.15 11.50
C GLN A 88 -8.82 1.92 11.24
N LEU A 89 -8.43 1.10 10.27
CA LEU A 89 -9.03 -0.20 10.02
C LEU A 89 -8.15 -1.28 10.65
N SER A 90 -8.79 -2.30 11.21
CA SER A 90 -8.18 -3.58 11.55
C SER A 90 -8.87 -4.66 10.75
N LEU A 91 -8.11 -5.38 9.92
CA LEU A 91 -8.62 -6.37 8.98
C LEU A 91 -8.15 -7.77 9.35
N GLY A 92 -9.05 -8.74 9.24
CA GLY A 92 -8.73 -10.16 9.26
C GLY A 92 -8.45 -10.60 7.83
N VAL A 93 -7.19 -10.90 7.51
CA VAL A 93 -6.78 -11.32 6.16
C VAL A 93 -6.42 -12.80 6.18
N HIS A 94 -7.34 -13.62 5.66
CA HIS A 94 -7.15 -15.07 5.61
C HIS A 94 -6.64 -15.46 4.23
N ILE A 95 -5.45 -16.04 4.21
CA ILE A 95 -4.73 -16.42 2.99
C ILE A 95 -4.55 -17.95 2.93
N PRO A 96 -4.34 -18.53 1.73
CA PRO A 96 -4.02 -19.94 1.59
C PRO A 96 -2.80 -20.37 2.42
N GLN A 97 -2.84 -21.60 2.93
CA GLN A 97 -1.75 -22.16 3.73
C GLN A 97 -0.43 -22.25 2.92
N GLY A 98 0.69 -22.12 3.62
CA GLY A 98 2.02 -22.19 3.01
C GLY A 98 2.49 -20.88 2.36
N PHE A 99 1.72 -19.79 2.50
CA PHE A 99 2.08 -18.47 2.01
C PHE A 99 2.09 -17.44 3.13
N THR A 100 2.78 -16.34 2.86
CA THR A 100 2.68 -15.07 3.57
C THR A 100 2.58 -13.93 2.55
N TYR A 101 2.18 -12.76 3.04
CA TYR A 101 2.05 -11.56 2.24
C TYR A 101 2.68 -10.35 2.92
N ALA A 102 2.99 -9.36 2.09
CA ALA A 102 3.24 -7.97 2.47
C ALA A 102 2.45 -7.06 1.52
N ILE A 103 2.46 -5.75 1.76
CA ILE A 103 1.89 -4.77 0.81
C ILE A 103 3.03 -4.17 -0.02
N ALA A 104 2.99 -4.41 -1.32
CA ALA A 104 3.95 -3.89 -2.29
C ALA A 104 3.67 -2.44 -2.65
N SER A 105 2.40 -2.09 -2.83
CA SER A 105 1.97 -0.75 -3.20
C SER A 105 0.54 -0.49 -2.76
N ALA A 106 0.17 0.78 -2.70
CA ALA A 106 -1.20 1.21 -2.48
C ALA A 106 -1.55 2.36 -3.42
N ASP A 107 -2.67 2.25 -4.12
CA ASP A 107 -3.20 3.30 -4.99
C ASP A 107 -4.37 3.99 -4.30
N TYR A 108 -4.22 5.27 -4.03
CA TYR A 108 -5.24 6.15 -3.46
C TYR A 108 -5.82 7.01 -4.55
N ARG A 109 -7.12 7.22 -4.48
CA ARG A 109 -7.85 8.10 -5.39
C ARG A 109 -8.91 8.84 -4.59
N GLY A 110 -9.38 9.95 -5.14
CA GLY A 110 -10.45 10.73 -4.55
C GLY A 110 -10.68 12.01 -5.32
N TYR A 111 -11.39 12.95 -4.71
CA TYR A 111 -11.67 14.27 -5.28
C TYR A 111 -11.20 15.38 -4.34
N ALA A 112 -10.79 16.51 -4.92
CA ALA A 112 -10.44 17.72 -4.17
C ALA A 112 -11.03 18.95 -4.84
N ASN A 113 -11.55 19.85 -4.01
CA ASN A 113 -11.83 21.24 -4.38
C ASN A 113 -11.09 22.11 -3.37
N LEU A 114 -10.04 22.79 -3.81
CA LEU A 114 -9.17 23.64 -3.00
C LEU A 114 -9.19 25.05 -3.57
N ALA A 115 -9.42 26.02 -2.68
CA ALA A 115 -9.27 27.43 -2.97
C ALA A 115 -7.80 27.80 -3.22
N ASP A 116 -7.56 28.93 -3.88
CA ASP A 116 -6.19 29.43 -4.03
C ASP A 116 -5.58 29.75 -2.66
N GLY A 117 -4.34 29.30 -2.43
CA GLY A 117 -3.68 29.39 -1.12
C GLY A 117 -4.03 28.30 -0.09
N ALA A 118 -4.96 27.39 -0.40
CA ALA A 118 -5.25 26.21 0.41
C ALA A 118 -4.33 25.01 0.06
N SER A 119 -4.37 23.96 0.88
CA SER A 119 -3.71 22.68 0.60
C SER A 119 -4.49 21.49 1.15
N GLY A 120 -4.37 20.35 0.45
CA GLY A 120 -4.90 19.06 0.87
C GLY A 120 -3.77 18.07 1.10
N LEU A 121 -3.92 17.18 2.08
CA LEU A 121 -2.97 16.14 2.45
C LEU A 121 -3.71 14.80 2.52
N GLU A 122 -3.19 13.82 1.77
CA GLU A 122 -3.44 12.40 1.99
C GLU A 122 -2.21 11.82 2.71
N ARG A 123 -2.44 10.99 3.73
CA ARG A 123 -1.38 10.29 4.44
C ARG A 123 -1.81 8.90 4.85
N ALA A 124 -0.95 7.91 4.65
CA ALA A 124 -1.23 6.54 5.02
C ALA A 124 -0.04 5.80 5.63
N SER A 125 -0.35 4.80 6.46
CA SER A 125 0.60 3.78 6.95
C SER A 125 -0.13 2.46 7.20
N TYR A 126 0.63 1.35 7.25
CA TYR A 126 0.05 0.02 7.44
C TYR A 126 1.00 -0.95 8.13
N TYR A 127 0.46 -1.96 8.81
CA TYR A 127 1.25 -2.91 9.58
C TYR A 127 0.48 -4.16 10.00
N HIS A 128 1.20 -5.24 10.26
CA HIS A 128 0.62 -6.40 10.94
C HIS A 128 0.65 -6.21 12.46
N GLN A 129 -0.38 -6.71 13.13
CA GLN A 129 -0.49 -6.66 14.59
C GLN A 129 0.76 -7.24 15.27
N GLY A 130 1.28 -6.50 16.26
CA GLY A 130 2.51 -6.88 16.98
C GLY A 130 3.81 -6.51 16.26
N GLN A 131 3.73 -5.85 15.10
CA GLN A 131 4.89 -5.30 14.38
C GLN A 131 4.86 -3.77 14.36
N SER A 132 6.01 -3.15 14.13
CA SER A 132 6.12 -1.70 13.94
C SER A 132 5.38 -1.24 12.69
N GLN A 133 4.86 0.00 12.74
CA GLN A 133 4.23 0.62 11.58
C GLN A 133 5.23 0.82 10.44
N THR A 134 4.79 0.68 9.19
CA THR A 134 5.55 1.23 8.07
C THR A 134 5.67 2.75 8.24
N ALA A 135 6.71 3.32 7.63
CA ALA A 135 6.85 4.77 7.58
C ALA A 135 5.60 5.35 6.91
N ALA A 136 5.00 6.36 7.53
CA ALA A 136 3.84 7.02 6.94
C ALA A 136 4.27 7.76 5.67
N VAL A 137 3.54 7.55 4.58
CA VAL A 137 3.73 8.27 3.31
C VAL A 137 2.71 9.39 3.24
N SER A 138 3.10 10.54 2.69
CA SER A 138 2.26 11.74 2.66
C SER A 138 2.32 12.39 1.28
N HIS A 139 1.15 12.70 0.74
CA HIS A 139 0.97 13.36 -0.55
C HIS A 139 0.22 14.67 -0.35
N THR A 140 0.73 15.76 -0.92
CA THR A 140 0.15 17.09 -0.74
C THR A 140 -0.26 17.71 -2.06
N ILE A 141 -1.50 18.17 -2.15
CA ILE A 141 -2.05 19.00 -3.22
C ILE A 141 -1.98 20.45 -2.73
N LYS A 142 -1.44 21.38 -3.52
CA LYS A 142 -1.23 22.77 -3.11
C LYS A 142 -1.87 23.74 -4.09
N GLY A 143 -2.43 24.81 -3.53
CA GLY A 143 -3.07 25.88 -4.29
C GLY A 143 -4.41 25.46 -4.88
N LYS A 144 -4.92 26.31 -5.78
CA LYS A 144 -6.21 26.07 -6.43
C LYS A 144 -6.24 24.73 -7.15
N TYR A 145 -7.22 23.90 -6.83
CA TYR A 145 -7.38 22.57 -7.40
C TYR A 145 -8.85 22.17 -7.45
N GLU A 146 -9.32 21.58 -8.53
CA GLU A 146 -10.71 21.14 -8.67
C GLU A 146 -10.75 19.95 -9.63
N ASP A 147 -10.37 18.76 -9.15
CA ASP A 147 -10.34 17.54 -9.96
C ASP A 147 -10.26 16.28 -9.08
N ASN A 148 -10.26 15.12 -9.71
CA ASN A 148 -9.85 13.87 -9.12
C ASN A 148 -8.33 13.84 -8.91
N TRP A 149 -7.91 13.41 -7.73
CA TRP A 149 -6.49 13.15 -7.42
C TRP A 149 -6.22 11.65 -7.37
N GLN A 150 -4.95 11.30 -7.62
CA GLN A 150 -4.46 9.94 -7.50
C GLN A 150 -3.02 9.96 -7.00
N PHE A 151 -2.74 9.10 -6.02
CA PHE A 151 -1.42 8.88 -5.48
C PHE A 151 -1.12 7.38 -5.38
N THR A 152 0.15 7.03 -5.55
CA THR A 152 0.62 5.65 -5.40
C THR A 152 1.78 5.61 -4.42
N ASP A 153 1.63 4.80 -3.38
CA ASP A 153 2.73 4.40 -2.51
C ASP A 153 3.38 3.15 -3.08
N SER A 154 4.71 3.06 -3.00
CA SER A 154 5.45 1.85 -3.35
C SER A 154 6.45 1.50 -2.25
N THR A 155 6.39 0.28 -1.77
CA THR A 155 7.31 -0.25 -0.75
C THR A 155 8.47 -0.95 -1.47
N PRO A 156 9.71 -0.47 -1.32
CA PRO A 156 10.87 -1.16 -1.85
C PRO A 156 10.93 -2.59 -1.34
N VAL A 157 11.40 -3.50 -2.18
CA VAL A 157 11.46 -4.93 -1.90
C VAL A 157 12.12 -5.26 -0.54
N GLY A 158 13.20 -4.56 -0.18
CA GLY A 158 13.90 -4.75 1.10
C GLY A 158 13.19 -4.16 2.34
N ALA A 159 12.14 -3.37 2.13
CA ALA A 159 11.33 -2.74 3.17
C ALA A 159 9.93 -3.38 3.33
N LEU A 160 9.65 -4.44 2.57
CA LEU A 160 8.40 -5.20 2.69
C LEU A 160 8.28 -5.81 4.09
N VAL A 161 7.24 -5.41 4.81
CA VAL A 161 6.90 -5.96 6.12
C VAL A 161 5.99 -7.16 5.91
N TRP A 162 6.55 -8.35 6.07
CA TRP A 162 5.84 -9.61 5.87
C TRP A 162 5.10 -10.04 7.13
N LYS A 163 3.87 -10.55 6.97
CA LYS A 163 3.19 -11.28 8.03
C LYS A 163 4.05 -12.49 8.45
N PRO A 164 4.24 -12.76 9.75
CA PRO A 164 4.92 -13.98 10.17
C PRO A 164 4.22 -15.25 9.65
N CYS A 165 5.00 -16.21 9.17
CA CYS A 165 4.48 -17.46 8.61
C CYS A 165 3.79 -18.32 9.67
N GLY A 166 2.57 -18.77 9.36
CA GLY A 166 1.79 -19.65 10.25
C GLY A 166 1.20 -18.95 11.48
N GLU A 167 1.23 -17.61 11.52
CA GLU A 167 0.55 -16.82 12.54
C GLU A 167 -0.62 -16.05 11.93
N ASP A 168 -1.71 -15.93 12.67
CA ASP A 168 -2.80 -15.03 12.33
C ASP A 168 -2.59 -13.69 13.01
N ARG A 169 -2.45 -12.64 12.19
CA ARG A 169 -2.20 -11.27 12.62
C ARG A 169 -3.15 -10.35 11.89
N ASN A 170 -3.85 -9.51 12.64
CA ASN A 170 -4.68 -8.48 12.02
C ASN A 170 -3.80 -7.55 11.19
N PHE A 171 -4.29 -7.14 10.04
CA PHE A 171 -3.66 -6.13 9.22
C PHE A 171 -4.30 -4.78 9.51
N ASN A 172 -3.49 -3.81 9.92
CA ASN A 172 -3.95 -2.51 10.34
C ASN A 172 -3.59 -1.48 9.28
N ILE A 173 -4.56 -0.68 8.89
CA ILE A 173 -4.42 0.41 7.93
C ILE A 173 -4.78 1.70 8.65
N ASN A 174 -3.91 2.70 8.57
CA ASN A 174 -4.17 4.03 9.08
C ASN A 174 -4.11 5.02 7.91
N THR A 175 -5.17 5.76 7.69
CA THR A 175 -5.24 6.83 6.69
C THR A 175 -5.65 8.14 7.34
N GLU A 176 -5.29 9.25 6.71
CA GLU A 176 -5.68 10.59 7.08
C GLU A 176 -5.90 11.44 5.84
N LEU A 177 -7.02 12.17 5.83
CA LEU A 177 -7.21 13.33 4.99
C LEU A 177 -7.16 14.59 5.85
N ARG A 178 -6.43 15.60 5.38
CA ARG A 178 -6.37 16.90 6.02
C ARG A 178 -6.47 18.00 4.98
N VAL A 179 -7.20 19.05 5.31
CA VAL A 179 -7.27 20.29 4.52
C VAL A 179 -6.80 21.44 5.39
N ASP A 180 -5.87 22.22 4.87
CA ASP A 180 -5.46 23.49 5.44
C ASP A 180 -5.92 24.61 4.52
N LYS A 181 -6.67 25.57 5.06
CA LYS A 181 -7.10 26.74 4.28
C LYS A 181 -5.93 27.65 3.92
N GLY A 182 -4.84 27.62 4.68
CA GLY A 182 -3.67 28.46 4.46
C GLY A 182 -4.05 29.95 4.35
N THR A 183 -3.64 30.55 3.23
CA THR A 183 -3.89 31.95 2.89
C THR A 183 -5.15 32.16 2.04
N SER A 184 -5.95 31.11 1.82
CA SER A 184 -7.20 31.23 1.07
C SER A 184 -8.19 32.15 1.77
N ASP A 185 -9.17 32.65 0.99
CA ASP A 185 -10.32 33.37 1.53
C ASP A 185 -10.98 32.53 2.65
N PRO A 186 -11.14 33.06 3.87
CA PRO A 186 -11.76 32.33 4.97
C PRO A 186 -13.22 31.95 4.72
N ASP A 187 -13.93 32.65 3.81
CA ASP A 187 -15.32 32.37 3.47
C ASP A 187 -15.46 31.28 2.39
N GLU A 188 -14.39 30.97 1.65
CA GLU A 188 -14.35 29.85 0.70
C GLU A 188 -14.12 28.52 1.43
N THR A 189 -14.84 27.47 0.99
CA THR A 189 -14.68 26.12 1.55
C THR A 189 -13.79 25.29 0.64
N SER A 190 -12.71 24.75 1.20
CA SER A 190 -11.86 23.75 0.56
C SER A 190 -12.13 22.38 1.17
N PHE A 191 -12.15 21.32 0.36
CA PHE A 191 -12.34 19.96 0.81
C PHE A 191 -11.53 18.92 0.03
N LEU A 192 -11.30 17.78 0.67
CA LEU A 192 -10.60 16.60 0.16
C LEU A 192 -11.38 15.35 0.60
N SER A 193 -11.69 14.45 -0.34
CA SER A 193 -12.45 13.23 -0.07
C SER A 193 -11.83 12.01 -0.74
N PHE A 194 -11.96 10.84 -0.09
CA PHE A 194 -11.71 9.54 -0.72
C PHE A 194 -12.87 9.10 -1.61
N ASP A 195 -14.08 9.66 -1.42
CA ASP A 195 -15.22 9.42 -2.30
C ASP A 195 -15.20 10.40 -3.47
N SER A 196 -15.54 9.93 -4.67
CA SER A 196 -15.75 10.74 -5.86
C SER A 196 -17.23 10.73 -6.21
N ALA A 197 -17.72 11.82 -6.80
CA ALA A 197 -19.12 11.93 -7.20
C ALA A 197 -19.57 10.84 -8.20
N ASP A 198 -18.64 10.11 -8.83
CA ASP A 198 -18.90 9.03 -9.78
C ASP A 198 -19.05 7.63 -9.12
N GLY A 199 -18.91 7.52 -7.79
CA GLY A 199 -19.13 6.29 -7.03
C GLY A 199 -18.13 5.16 -7.31
N GLY A 200 -17.05 5.44 -8.04
CA GLY A 200 -16.10 4.45 -8.54
C GLY A 200 -14.77 4.37 -7.79
N VAL A 201 -14.50 5.30 -6.85
CA VAL A 201 -13.19 5.37 -6.23
C VAL A 201 -13.00 4.32 -5.14
N LYS A 202 -11.89 3.60 -5.26
CA LYS A 202 -11.43 2.58 -4.31
C LYS A 202 -9.95 2.79 -4.06
N THR A 203 -9.54 2.62 -2.82
CA THR A 203 -8.12 2.43 -2.51
C THR A 203 -7.75 0.99 -2.83
N ILE A 204 -6.70 0.76 -3.61
CA ILE A 204 -6.24 -0.57 -4.01
C ILE A 204 -4.93 -0.87 -3.27
N TYR A 205 -4.88 -1.96 -2.53
CA TYR A 205 -3.67 -2.43 -1.85
C TYR A 205 -3.16 -3.68 -2.56
N HIS A 206 -1.96 -3.62 -3.10
CA HIS A 206 -1.34 -4.69 -3.88
C HIS A 206 -0.51 -5.61 -2.99
N PHE A 207 -0.75 -6.90 -3.10
CA PHE A 207 -0.02 -7.91 -2.36
C PHE A 207 1.35 -8.18 -2.99
N ALA A 208 2.36 -8.28 -2.13
CA ALA A 208 3.56 -9.08 -2.39
C ALA A 208 3.35 -10.46 -1.79
N TRP A 209 3.68 -11.52 -2.52
CA TRP A 209 3.53 -12.90 -2.06
C TRP A 209 4.87 -13.57 -1.83
N LYS A 210 4.93 -14.43 -0.81
CA LYS A 210 6.07 -15.27 -0.53
C LYS A 210 5.63 -16.60 0.05
N LYS A 211 6.21 -17.69 -0.43
CA LYS A 211 6.02 -19.01 0.18
C LYS A 211 6.71 -19.08 1.52
N CYS A 212 6.01 -19.64 2.49
CA CYS A 212 6.60 -19.96 3.78
C CYS A 212 7.59 -21.11 3.62
N PRO A 213 8.71 -21.10 4.36
CA PRO A 213 9.61 -22.24 4.39
C PRO A 213 8.85 -23.47 4.87
N ALA A 214 9.18 -24.63 4.28
CA ALA A 214 8.65 -25.90 4.75
C ALA A 214 9.05 -26.05 6.23
N ARG A 215 8.08 -26.37 7.10
CA ARG A 215 8.38 -26.71 8.48
C ARG A 215 9.18 -28.02 8.45
N HIS A 216 10.45 -27.98 8.85
CA HIS A 216 11.24 -29.16 9.17
C HIS A 216 10.90 -29.64 10.58
#